data_AF-H0UJ78-F1
#
_entry.id   AF-H0UJ78-F1
#
_cell.length_a   1.000
_cell.length_b   1.000
_cell.length_c   1.000
_cell.angle_alpha   90.00
_cell.angle_beta   90.00
_cell.angle_gamma   90.00
#
_symmetry.space_group_name_H-M   'P 1'
#
loop_
_entity.id
_entity.type
_entity.pdbx_description
1 polymer ?
#
loop_
_entity_poly.entity_id
_entity_poly.type
_entity_poly.pdbx_seq_one_letter_code
_entity_poly.pdbx_strand_id
1 'polypeptide(L)'
;MNLKNLKAATLIVAGAACAVAGYLFHDHRNFKEAIVVSEGCTAVKRLSDYSSVIKPGSVNDCNVYIFDSGVPGGTILVQGGTHPEEPVGVIAAEIFTANAKVTKGRLIVLDRQNNSGSTCSRLGEAYPRFFHVKTDWGQMKWRMGDRYASPLDSWPDPEVYVHYPSGQSLAYMDIRNLNRAWPGRENGLIAERTCFATLEMIKKEGVNVTMDLHEAELEYPVENTIVSHQKGLDVAAMTSMVLTSQTYDVPIGMEFSPKALHGLSHREIGDATDAVSYLTEVAEPMLDRIRGITDEELLMSGKDRFVMQAGRVHQGPEHPMGLLYSPIDENGWPADKRIARHVTTTMQLVQVNNMVHPEQTVEITNIPSYQELIEKGAGHFFQNPADPANAQRVHYD
;
A
#
# COMPACT_ATOMS: atom_id res chain seq x y z
N MET A 1 23.82 -9.04 -48.02
CA MET A 1 22.86 -10.00 -47.45
C MET A 1 21.63 -10.05 -48.35
N ASN A 2 21.20 -11.22 -48.86
CA ASN A 2 19.96 -11.32 -49.67
C ASN A 2 18.73 -11.06 -48.76
N LEU A 3 17.68 -10.43 -49.30
CA LEU A 3 16.43 -10.10 -48.61
C LEU A 3 15.84 -11.28 -47.81
N LYS A 4 15.97 -12.52 -48.29
CA LYS A 4 15.53 -13.72 -47.55
C LYS A 4 16.29 -13.89 -46.23
N ASN A 5 17.61 -13.71 -46.25
CA ASN A 5 18.46 -13.82 -45.06
C ASN A 5 18.20 -12.66 -44.09
N LEU A 6 17.95 -11.45 -44.60
CA LEU A 6 17.54 -10.31 -43.78
C LEU A 6 16.22 -10.59 -43.07
N LYS A 7 15.19 -11.05 -43.79
CA LYS A 7 13.89 -11.42 -43.20
C LYS A 7 14.02 -12.51 -42.14
N ALA A 8 14.81 -13.56 -42.41
CA ALA A 8 15.07 -14.62 -41.45
C ALA A 8 15.77 -14.09 -40.19
N ALA A 9 16.81 -13.26 -40.35
CA ALA A 9 17.49 -12.62 -39.23
C ALA A 9 16.55 -11.72 -38.41
N THR A 10 15.71 -10.92 -39.07
CA THR A 10 14.71 -10.08 -38.40
C THR A 10 13.73 -10.92 -37.58
N LEU A 11 13.22 -12.03 -38.14
CA LEU A 11 12.32 -12.92 -37.42
C LEU A 11 12.99 -13.59 -36.22
N ILE A 12 14.27 -13.97 -36.34
CA ILE A 12 15.04 -14.55 -35.23
C ILE A 12 15.21 -13.51 -34.11
N VAL A 13 15.60 -12.28 -34.45
CA VAL A 13 15.78 -11.19 -33.47
C VAL A 13 14.45 -10.83 -32.81
N ALA A 14 13.37 -10.68 -33.59
CA ALA A 14 12.04 -10.42 -33.06
C ALA A 14 11.56 -11.55 -32.15
N GLY A 15 11.74 -12.81 -32.57
CA GLY A 15 11.40 -13.98 -31.77
C GLY A 15 12.20 -14.06 -30.47
N ALA A 16 13.50 -13.77 -30.51
CA ALA A 16 14.33 -13.70 -29.31
C ALA A 16 13.88 -12.56 -28.36
N ALA A 17 13.57 -11.38 -28.89
CA ALA A 17 13.05 -10.27 -28.10
C ALA A 17 11.70 -10.62 -27.44
N CYS A 18 10.79 -11.26 -28.19
CA CYS A 18 9.51 -11.74 -27.65
C CYS A 18 9.72 -12.82 -26.57
N ALA A 19 10.66 -13.74 -26.75
CA ALA A 19 10.96 -14.78 -25.77
C ALA A 19 11.54 -14.18 -24.47
N VAL A 20 12.48 -13.24 -24.59
CA VAL A 20 13.04 -12.53 -23.42
C VAL A 20 11.97 -11.72 -22.71
N ALA A 21 11.18 -10.92 -23.44
CA ALA A 21 10.09 -10.15 -22.83
C ALA A 21 9.06 -11.06 -22.15
N GLY A 22 8.65 -12.15 -22.82
CA GLY A 22 7.73 -13.14 -22.27
C GLY A 22 8.27 -13.79 -20.98
N TYR A 23 9.56 -14.13 -20.94
CA TYR A 23 10.21 -14.62 -19.73
C TYR A 23 10.18 -13.58 -18.62
N LEU A 24 10.55 -12.32 -18.89
CA LEU A 24 10.60 -11.27 -17.87
C LEU A 24 9.22 -10.94 -17.28
N PHE A 25 8.17 -10.95 -18.10
CA PHE A 25 6.78 -10.79 -17.64
C PHE A 25 6.31 -11.99 -16.83
N HIS A 26 6.63 -13.21 -17.28
CA HIS A 26 6.30 -14.43 -16.55
C HIS A 26 7.02 -14.50 -15.20
N ASP A 27 8.31 -14.19 -15.16
CA ASP A 27 9.14 -14.12 -13.95
C ASP A 27 8.55 -13.12 -12.95
N HIS A 28 8.23 -11.90 -13.40
CA HIS A 28 7.62 -10.89 -12.54
C HIS A 28 6.24 -11.33 -12.00
N ARG A 29 5.33 -11.74 -12.88
CA ARG A 29 3.96 -12.15 -12.50
C ARG A 29 3.93 -13.29 -11.49
N ASN A 30 4.84 -14.26 -11.64
CA ASN A 30 4.88 -15.46 -10.82
C ASN A 30 5.90 -15.41 -9.68
N PHE A 31 6.61 -14.29 -9.51
CA PHE A 31 7.53 -14.14 -8.39
C PHE A 31 6.75 -14.19 -7.07
N LYS A 32 7.25 -14.99 -6.14
CA LYS A 32 6.68 -15.19 -4.81
C LYS A 32 7.51 -14.46 -3.79
N GLU A 33 6.88 -13.49 -3.15
CA GLU A 33 7.47 -12.72 -2.07
C GLU A 33 7.32 -13.51 -0.79
N ALA A 34 8.43 -13.73 -0.09
CA ALA A 34 8.47 -14.54 1.11
C ALA A 34 8.54 -13.63 2.32
N ILE A 35 7.57 -13.71 3.22
CA ILE A 35 7.59 -12.99 4.49
C ILE A 35 7.73 -13.98 5.64
N VAL A 36 8.62 -13.68 6.59
CA VAL A 36 8.73 -14.44 7.84
C VAL A 36 7.84 -13.76 8.86
N VAL A 37 6.69 -14.36 9.19
CA VAL A 37 5.75 -13.79 10.16
C VAL A 37 6.35 -13.81 11.57
N SER A 38 6.01 -12.83 12.40
CA SER A 38 6.46 -12.78 13.79
C SER A 38 5.95 -14.00 14.58
N GLU A 39 6.62 -14.34 15.69
CA GLU A 39 6.11 -15.37 16.62
C GLU A 39 4.79 -14.96 17.30
N GLY A 40 4.42 -13.68 17.24
CA GLY A 40 3.14 -13.18 17.72
C GLY A 40 1.97 -13.41 16.76
N CYS A 41 2.23 -13.84 15.52
CA CYS A 41 1.17 -14.18 14.57
C CYS A 41 0.47 -15.47 15.02
N THR A 42 -0.83 -15.36 15.30
CA THR A 42 -1.64 -16.47 15.82
C THR A 42 -2.29 -17.30 14.72
N ALA A 43 -2.58 -16.68 13.56
CA ALA A 43 -3.08 -17.38 12.39
C ALA A 43 -2.80 -16.60 11.10
N VAL A 44 -2.60 -17.34 10.00
CA VAL A 44 -2.64 -16.79 8.64
C VAL A 44 -3.81 -17.42 7.92
N LYS A 45 -4.83 -16.62 7.64
CA LYS A 45 -6.02 -17.01 6.87
C LYS A 45 -5.92 -16.48 5.44
N ARG A 46 -6.92 -16.81 4.61
CA ARG A 46 -7.09 -16.30 3.25
C ARG A 46 -8.35 -15.44 3.16
N LEU A 47 -8.38 -14.48 2.24
CA LEU A 47 -9.57 -13.65 2.05
C LEU A 47 -10.81 -14.49 1.65
N SER A 48 -10.61 -15.58 0.93
CA SER A 48 -11.64 -16.58 0.61
C SER A 48 -12.24 -17.31 1.81
N ASP A 49 -11.58 -17.31 2.98
CA ASP A 49 -12.17 -17.83 4.23
C ASP A 49 -13.31 -16.94 4.77
N TYR A 50 -13.39 -15.69 4.28
CA TYR A 50 -14.39 -14.70 4.67
C TYR A 50 -15.53 -14.57 3.68
N SER A 51 -15.28 -14.81 2.39
CA SER A 51 -16.30 -14.68 1.35
C SER A 51 -16.12 -15.67 0.21
N SER A 52 -17.20 -16.39 -0.11
CA SER A 52 -17.26 -17.31 -1.25
C SER A 52 -17.13 -16.61 -2.62
N VAL A 53 -17.25 -15.28 -2.63
CA VAL A 53 -16.99 -14.44 -3.79
C VAL A 53 -15.53 -14.48 -4.19
N ILE A 54 -14.59 -14.84 -3.30
CA ILE A 54 -13.18 -15.04 -3.65
C ILE A 54 -12.94 -16.53 -3.83
N LYS A 55 -12.35 -16.91 -4.96
CA LYS A 55 -11.99 -18.31 -5.20
C LYS A 55 -10.70 -18.63 -4.44
N PRO A 56 -10.64 -19.71 -3.65
CA PRO A 56 -9.41 -20.11 -2.98
C PRO A 56 -8.23 -20.25 -3.94
N GLY A 57 -7.09 -19.65 -3.59
CA GLY A 57 -5.87 -19.62 -4.38
C GLY A 57 -5.93 -18.76 -5.66
N SER A 58 -6.99 -17.97 -5.85
CA SER A 58 -7.04 -17.01 -6.95
C SER A 58 -6.14 -15.78 -6.69
N VAL A 59 -5.92 -14.97 -7.72
CA VAL A 59 -5.01 -13.82 -7.64
C VAL A 59 -5.49 -12.73 -6.67
N ASN A 60 -6.76 -12.70 -6.29
CA ASN A 60 -7.29 -11.80 -5.27
C ASN A 60 -7.62 -12.50 -3.93
N ASP A 61 -7.03 -13.67 -3.70
CA ASP A 61 -7.09 -14.40 -2.43
C ASP A 61 -5.85 -14.13 -1.56
N CYS A 62 -5.71 -12.88 -1.11
CA CYS A 62 -4.57 -12.45 -0.31
C CYS A 62 -4.53 -13.12 1.08
N ASN A 63 -3.33 -13.13 1.68
CA ASN A 63 -3.17 -13.55 3.06
C ASN A 63 -3.82 -12.54 4.03
N VAL A 64 -4.34 -13.05 5.13
CA VAL A 64 -4.89 -12.29 6.25
C VAL A 64 -4.16 -12.71 7.50
N TYR A 65 -3.20 -11.90 7.95
CA TYR A 65 -2.38 -12.19 9.12
C TYR A 65 -3.10 -11.71 10.38
N ILE A 66 -3.26 -12.58 11.35
CA ILE A 66 -4.00 -12.32 12.58
C ILE A 66 -3.05 -12.42 13.76
N PHE A 67 -3.09 -11.41 14.62
CA PHE A 67 -2.39 -11.33 15.89
C PHE A 67 -3.43 -11.09 16.97
N ASP A 68 -3.67 -12.11 17.79
CA ASP A 68 -4.72 -12.09 18.82
C ASP A 68 -4.08 -12.34 20.18
N SER A 69 -4.20 -11.40 21.11
CA SER A 69 -3.62 -11.60 22.44
C SER A 69 -4.43 -12.56 23.32
N GLY A 70 -5.68 -12.87 22.94
CA GLY A 70 -6.66 -13.55 23.78
C GLY A 70 -7.19 -12.68 24.95
N VAL A 71 -6.70 -11.45 25.09
CA VAL A 71 -7.15 -10.49 26.10
C VAL A 71 -8.14 -9.52 25.46
N PRO A 72 -9.37 -9.37 25.99
CA PRO A 72 -10.37 -8.47 25.43
C PRO A 72 -9.87 -7.04 25.22
N GLY A 73 -10.20 -6.47 24.05
CA GLY A 73 -9.81 -5.14 23.60
C GLY A 73 -10.37 -4.88 22.20
N GLY A 74 -9.89 -3.82 21.54
CA GLY A 74 -10.28 -3.52 20.16
C GLY A 74 -9.61 -4.42 19.13
N THR A 75 -10.03 -4.27 17.87
CA THR A 75 -9.42 -4.89 16.69
C THR A 75 -9.02 -3.80 15.70
N ILE A 76 -7.75 -3.78 15.29
CA ILE A 76 -7.22 -2.84 14.29
C ILE A 76 -6.86 -3.63 13.03
N LEU A 77 -7.23 -3.09 11.87
CA LEU A 77 -6.83 -3.58 10.57
C LEU A 77 -5.82 -2.62 9.94
N VAL A 78 -4.67 -3.12 9.51
CA VAL A 78 -3.68 -2.39 8.69
C VAL A 78 -3.67 -2.98 7.29
N GLN A 79 -3.81 -2.13 6.28
CA GLN A 79 -3.90 -2.50 4.87
C GLN A 79 -2.78 -1.84 4.09
N GLY A 80 -2.00 -2.66 3.39
CA GLY A 80 -0.99 -2.26 2.42
C GLY A 80 -1.33 -2.84 1.04
N GLY A 81 -0.76 -2.20 0.01
CA GLY A 81 -0.89 -2.68 -1.36
C GLY A 81 -2.30 -2.51 -1.94
N THR A 82 -3.04 -1.49 -1.51
CA THR A 82 -4.24 -1.03 -2.22
C THR A 82 -3.87 -0.62 -3.66
N HIS A 83 -2.81 0.18 -3.78
CA HIS A 83 -2.09 0.43 -5.02
C HIS A 83 -0.67 -0.18 -4.93
N PRO A 84 -0.42 -1.33 -5.56
CA PRO A 84 0.91 -1.94 -5.60
C PRO A 84 2.03 -1.10 -6.25
N GLU A 85 1.69 0.00 -6.91
CA GLU A 85 2.65 1.00 -7.38
C GLU A 85 3.19 1.92 -6.26
N GLU A 86 2.66 1.79 -5.05
CA GLU A 86 3.00 2.55 -3.83
C GLU A 86 3.65 1.57 -2.83
N PRO A 87 4.90 1.15 -3.07
CA PRO A 87 5.47 -0.04 -2.46
C PRO A 87 5.79 0.12 -0.98
N VAL A 88 5.95 1.33 -0.45
CA VAL A 88 6.32 1.48 0.96
C VAL A 88 5.13 1.26 1.89
N GLY A 89 3.89 1.43 1.40
CA GLY A 89 2.69 1.02 2.12
C GLY A 89 2.64 -0.49 2.34
N VAL A 90 3.09 -1.28 1.34
CA VAL A 90 3.27 -2.74 1.47
C VAL A 90 4.33 -3.06 2.51
N ILE A 91 5.52 -2.48 2.40
CA ILE A 91 6.62 -2.76 3.33
C ILE A 91 6.25 -2.36 4.75
N ALA A 92 5.57 -1.23 4.94
CA ALA A 92 5.10 -0.79 6.25
C ALA A 92 4.11 -1.78 6.86
N ALA A 93 3.17 -2.33 6.08
CA ALA A 93 2.29 -3.41 6.53
C ALA A 93 3.09 -4.68 6.88
N GLU A 94 4.08 -5.06 6.06
CA GLU A 94 4.96 -6.19 6.34
C GLU A 94 5.80 -6.02 7.61
N ILE A 95 6.20 -4.79 7.98
CA ILE A 95 6.87 -4.52 9.27
C ILE A 95 5.99 -4.96 10.44
N PHE A 96 4.67 -4.71 10.38
CA PHE A 96 3.74 -5.25 11.36
C PHE A 96 3.68 -6.78 11.29
N THR A 97 3.55 -7.36 10.10
CA THR A 97 3.51 -8.81 9.90
C THR A 97 4.74 -9.53 10.48
N ALA A 98 5.94 -8.98 10.27
CA ALA A 98 7.20 -9.59 10.66
C ALA A 98 7.57 -9.38 12.15
N ASN A 99 7.04 -8.33 12.79
CA ASN A 99 7.53 -7.93 14.11
C ASN A 99 6.46 -7.86 15.21
N ALA A 100 5.18 -7.65 14.87
CA ALA A 100 4.15 -7.33 15.86
C ALA A 100 3.98 -8.43 16.91
N LYS A 101 3.83 -8.02 18.17
CA LYS A 101 3.29 -8.85 19.25
C LYS A 101 2.18 -8.10 19.96
N VAL A 102 0.96 -8.62 19.90
CA VAL A 102 -0.21 -8.00 20.54
C VAL A 102 -0.35 -8.52 21.96
N THR A 103 -0.43 -7.61 22.94
CA THR A 103 -0.61 -7.95 24.37
C THR A 103 -2.04 -7.70 24.85
N LYS A 104 -2.81 -6.87 24.14
CA LYS A 104 -4.23 -6.61 24.41
C LYS A 104 -4.96 -6.30 23.09
N GLY A 105 -6.15 -6.87 22.91
CA GLY A 105 -6.92 -6.71 21.67
C GLY A 105 -6.33 -7.54 20.51
N ARG A 106 -6.57 -7.08 19.29
CA ARG A 106 -6.23 -7.80 18.06
C ARG A 106 -5.68 -6.85 17.00
N LEU A 107 -4.74 -7.35 16.21
CA LEU A 107 -4.24 -6.73 14.98
C LEU A 107 -4.48 -7.70 13.82
N ILE A 108 -5.02 -7.17 12.72
CA ILE A 108 -5.16 -7.86 11.44
C ILE A 108 -4.35 -7.08 10.42
N VAL A 109 -3.57 -7.79 9.59
CA VAL A 109 -2.78 -7.17 8.52
C VAL A 109 -3.12 -7.79 7.18
N LEU A 110 -3.35 -6.95 6.18
CA LEU A 110 -3.36 -7.27 4.75
C LEU A 110 -2.17 -6.53 4.12
N ASP A 111 -1.05 -7.18 3.87
CA ASP A 111 0.14 -6.54 3.29
C ASP A 111 0.07 -6.42 1.75
N ARG A 112 -0.58 -7.37 1.08
CA ARG A 112 -0.79 -7.39 -0.37
C ARG A 112 -2.28 -7.49 -0.71
N GLN A 113 -3.06 -6.44 -0.41
CA GLN A 113 -4.51 -6.47 -0.68
C GLN A 113 -4.84 -6.61 -2.17
N ASN A 114 -4.20 -5.84 -3.04
CA ASN A 114 -4.36 -5.94 -4.50
C ASN A 114 -3.26 -6.83 -5.12
N ASN A 115 -3.24 -8.13 -4.79
CA ASN A 115 -2.23 -9.03 -5.35
C ASN A 115 -2.31 -9.15 -6.90
N SER A 116 -3.46 -8.84 -7.52
CA SER A 116 -3.55 -8.72 -8.99
C SER A 116 -2.73 -7.55 -9.52
N GLY A 117 -2.84 -6.37 -8.90
CA GLY A 117 -2.06 -5.19 -9.29
C GLY A 117 -0.55 -5.36 -9.07
N SER A 118 -0.13 -6.22 -8.15
CA SER A 118 1.31 -6.52 -7.95
C SER A 118 1.89 -7.49 -8.97
N THR A 119 1.09 -8.01 -9.91
CA THR A 119 1.55 -8.96 -10.94
C THR A 119 1.92 -8.30 -12.26
N CYS A 120 1.77 -6.98 -12.36
CA CYS A 120 2.19 -6.16 -13.47
C CYS A 120 2.70 -4.82 -12.96
N SER A 121 3.55 -4.14 -13.72
CA SER A 121 3.90 -2.75 -13.48
C SER A 121 3.09 -1.82 -14.38
N ARG A 122 3.09 -0.53 -14.04
CA ARG A 122 2.32 0.48 -14.75
C ARG A 122 2.64 0.53 -16.25
N LEU A 123 1.61 0.34 -17.07
CA LEU A 123 1.73 0.29 -18.52
C LEU A 123 2.22 1.62 -19.11
N GLY A 124 3.30 1.57 -19.89
CA GLY A 124 3.83 2.73 -20.62
C GLY A 124 4.74 3.66 -19.83
N GLU A 125 4.92 3.43 -18.53
CA GLU A 125 5.66 4.33 -17.63
C GLU A 125 7.07 3.80 -17.27
N ALA A 126 7.46 2.64 -17.81
CA ALA A 126 8.77 2.01 -17.62
C ALA A 126 9.14 1.72 -16.15
N TYR A 127 8.15 1.51 -15.28
CA TYR A 127 8.36 1.13 -13.88
C TYR A 127 9.29 -0.10 -13.76
N PRO A 128 10.23 -0.12 -12.79
CA PRO A 128 11.09 -1.27 -12.58
C PRO A 128 10.22 -2.51 -12.29
N ARG A 129 10.68 -3.72 -12.65
CA ARG A 129 9.93 -4.95 -12.34
C ARG A 129 10.01 -5.31 -10.86
N PHE A 130 11.10 -4.95 -10.21
CA PHE A 130 11.38 -5.27 -8.82
C PHE A 130 12.11 -4.12 -8.16
N PHE A 131 12.04 -4.08 -6.84
CA PHE A 131 12.89 -3.25 -6.01
C PHE A 131 13.47 -4.06 -4.86
N HIS A 132 14.56 -3.57 -4.27
CA HIS A 132 15.34 -4.27 -3.28
C HIS A 132 15.57 -3.41 -2.04
N VAL A 133 15.34 -4.01 -0.88
CA VAL A 133 15.70 -3.41 0.42
C VAL A 133 16.88 -4.18 0.98
N LYS A 134 17.90 -3.45 1.45
CA LYS A 134 19.08 -4.04 2.09
C LYS A 134 18.68 -4.60 3.44
N THR A 135 19.11 -5.81 3.75
CA THR A 135 18.86 -6.49 5.02
C THR A 135 20.19 -6.88 5.67
N ASP A 136 20.16 -7.24 6.95
CA ASP A 136 21.36 -7.71 7.68
C ASP A 136 21.96 -8.99 7.07
N TRP A 137 21.19 -9.70 6.26
CA TRP A 137 21.56 -10.94 5.59
C TRP A 137 21.71 -10.80 4.06
N GLY A 138 21.72 -9.57 3.54
CA GLY A 138 21.94 -9.27 2.13
C GLY A 138 20.93 -8.27 1.59
N GLN A 139 19.98 -8.77 0.80
CA GLN A 139 18.88 -7.97 0.26
C GLN A 139 17.64 -8.82 0.12
N MET A 140 16.49 -8.21 0.31
CA MET A 140 15.19 -8.78 0.02
C MET A 140 14.61 -8.09 -1.20
N LYS A 141 13.83 -8.83 -1.99
CA LYS A 141 13.31 -8.41 -3.30
C LYS A 141 11.79 -8.46 -3.29
N TRP A 142 11.18 -7.40 -3.78
CA TRP A 142 9.72 -7.27 -3.94
C TRP A 142 9.36 -6.92 -5.37
N ARG A 143 8.15 -7.28 -5.79
CA ARG A 143 7.54 -6.80 -7.03
C ARG A 143 7.11 -5.36 -6.86
N MET A 144 7.45 -4.55 -7.86
CA MET A 144 6.80 -3.27 -8.11
C MET A 144 5.49 -3.53 -8.85
N GLY A 145 4.42 -2.83 -8.49
CA GLY A 145 3.10 -3.07 -9.08
C GLY A 145 2.54 -1.93 -9.92
N ASP A 146 1.23 -2.03 -10.17
CA ASP A 146 0.40 -1.04 -10.84
C ASP A 146 -0.65 -0.50 -9.84
N ARG A 147 -1.16 0.70 -10.09
CA ARG A 147 -2.33 1.29 -9.42
C ARG A 147 -3.55 0.40 -9.50
N TYR A 148 -3.72 -0.24 -10.65
CA TYR A 148 -4.91 -0.99 -11.01
C TYR A 148 -4.64 -2.49 -10.94
N ALA A 149 -5.67 -3.29 -10.63
CA ALA A 149 -5.63 -4.72 -10.87
C ALA A 149 -5.25 -5.02 -12.33
N SER A 150 -4.56 -6.14 -12.56
CA SER A 150 -4.02 -6.46 -13.88
C SER A 150 -5.15 -6.62 -14.90
N PRO A 151 -5.03 -6.04 -16.12
CA PRO A 151 -6.01 -6.27 -17.18
C PRO A 151 -6.06 -7.74 -17.65
N LEU A 152 -5.06 -8.56 -17.30
CA LEU A 152 -5.09 -10.00 -17.55
C LEU A 152 -6.06 -10.74 -16.61
N ASP A 153 -6.35 -10.15 -15.45
CA ASP A 153 -7.23 -10.72 -14.42
C ASP A 153 -8.63 -10.09 -14.43
N SER A 154 -8.76 -8.90 -15.03
CA SER A 154 -10.02 -8.16 -15.12
C SER A 154 -10.15 -7.53 -16.50
N TRP A 155 -10.98 -8.14 -17.35
CA TRP A 155 -11.30 -7.69 -18.69
C TRP A 155 -12.73 -8.08 -19.06
N PRO A 156 -13.46 -7.28 -19.87
CA PRO A 156 -13.11 -5.95 -20.38
C PRO A 156 -13.39 -4.84 -19.36
N ASP A 157 -12.66 -3.73 -19.49
CA ASP A 157 -13.05 -2.48 -18.83
C ASP A 157 -14.33 -1.91 -19.51
N PRO A 158 -15.25 -1.28 -18.76
CA PRO A 158 -16.44 -0.65 -19.33
C PRO A 158 -16.07 0.62 -20.11
N GLU A 159 -17.02 1.28 -20.79
CA GLU A 159 -16.76 2.61 -21.37
C GLU A 159 -16.70 3.71 -20.29
N VAL A 160 -17.57 3.58 -19.28
CA VAL A 160 -17.60 4.41 -18.07
C VAL A 160 -17.84 3.46 -16.90
N TYR A 161 -17.06 3.63 -15.83
CA TYR A 161 -17.34 2.89 -14.60
C TYR A 161 -18.41 3.62 -13.81
N VAL A 162 -19.55 2.96 -13.57
CA VAL A 162 -20.61 3.45 -12.69
C VAL A 162 -20.46 2.78 -11.34
N HIS A 163 -20.01 3.55 -10.36
CA HIS A 163 -19.72 3.10 -9.02
C HIS A 163 -20.97 2.54 -8.33
N TYR A 164 -20.84 1.36 -7.69
CA TYR A 164 -21.86 0.81 -6.80
C TYR A 164 -21.52 1.08 -5.33
N PRO A 165 -22.47 1.53 -4.49
CA PRO A 165 -23.89 1.75 -4.78
C PRO A 165 -24.23 3.17 -5.22
N SER A 166 -23.27 4.10 -5.23
CA SER A 166 -23.58 5.54 -5.35
C SER A 166 -24.08 5.99 -6.72
N GLY A 167 -23.82 5.24 -7.79
CA GLY A 167 -24.12 5.63 -9.17
C GLY A 167 -23.17 6.70 -9.73
N GLN A 168 -22.11 7.07 -9.00
CA GLN A 168 -21.11 8.03 -9.46
C GLN A 168 -20.41 7.52 -10.73
N SER A 169 -20.26 8.38 -11.73
CA SER A 169 -19.48 8.07 -12.93
C SER A 169 -17.99 8.32 -12.67
N LEU A 170 -17.18 7.32 -12.96
CA LEU A 170 -15.73 7.28 -12.80
C LEU A 170 -15.05 6.91 -14.12
N ALA A 171 -13.74 7.10 -14.19
CA ALA A 171 -12.98 6.72 -15.38
C ALA A 171 -13.09 5.21 -15.61
N TYR A 172 -13.07 4.76 -16.87
CA TYR A 172 -13.28 3.35 -17.18
C TYR A 172 -12.33 2.40 -16.43
N MET A 173 -11.07 2.78 -16.30
CA MET A 173 -10.02 1.98 -15.63
C MET A 173 -10.21 1.89 -14.12
N ASP A 174 -11.02 2.77 -13.50
CA ASP A 174 -11.28 2.76 -12.06
C ASP A 174 -12.04 1.51 -11.61
N ILE A 175 -12.68 0.77 -12.53
CA ILE A 175 -13.25 -0.56 -12.22
C ILE A 175 -12.19 -1.56 -11.71
N ARG A 176 -10.90 -1.32 -12.02
CA ARG A 176 -9.76 -2.11 -11.56
C ARG A 176 -9.04 -1.47 -10.38
N ASN A 177 -9.44 -0.28 -9.94
CA ASN A 177 -8.84 0.40 -8.80
C ASN A 177 -9.59 0.04 -7.51
N LEU A 178 -8.90 -0.60 -6.55
CA LEU A 178 -9.50 -0.91 -5.25
C LEU A 178 -9.99 0.34 -4.53
N ASN A 179 -9.20 1.41 -4.53
CA ASN A 179 -9.57 2.71 -3.95
C ASN A 179 -10.54 3.50 -4.84
N ARG A 180 -11.30 2.83 -5.72
CA ARG A 180 -12.50 3.34 -6.39
C ARG A 180 -13.64 2.34 -6.38
N ALA A 181 -13.44 1.17 -5.78
CA ALA A 181 -14.35 0.03 -5.86
C ALA A 181 -14.98 -0.34 -4.50
N TRP A 182 -14.70 0.39 -3.42
CA TRP A 182 -15.37 0.19 -2.14
C TRP A 182 -16.81 0.70 -2.16
N PRO A 183 -17.79 0.10 -1.47
CA PRO A 183 -17.71 -1.09 -0.62
C PRO A 183 -17.61 -2.40 -1.42
N GLY A 184 -17.73 -2.33 -2.75
CA GLY A 184 -17.71 -3.48 -3.64
C GLY A 184 -19.06 -4.18 -3.71
N ARG A 185 -19.12 -5.24 -4.51
CA ARG A 185 -20.30 -6.10 -4.65
C ARG A 185 -19.92 -7.51 -5.09
N GLU A 186 -20.76 -8.47 -4.71
CA GLU A 186 -20.54 -9.90 -4.98
C GLU A 186 -20.39 -10.24 -6.46
N ASN A 187 -21.21 -9.60 -7.30
CA ASN A 187 -21.28 -9.85 -8.74
C ASN A 187 -20.46 -8.84 -9.57
N GLY A 188 -19.50 -8.17 -8.95
CA GLY A 188 -18.62 -7.21 -9.61
C GLY A 188 -17.42 -7.83 -10.30
N LEU A 189 -16.56 -6.98 -10.89
CA LEU A 189 -15.24 -7.38 -11.36
C LEU A 189 -14.26 -7.53 -10.19
N ILE A 190 -13.00 -7.85 -10.49
CA ILE A 190 -12.04 -8.32 -9.48
C ILE A 190 -11.88 -7.34 -8.31
N ALA A 191 -11.76 -6.03 -8.56
CA ALA A 191 -11.60 -5.03 -7.51
C ALA A 191 -12.84 -4.92 -6.63
N GLU A 192 -14.03 -4.84 -7.23
CA GLU A 192 -15.31 -4.81 -6.49
C GLU A 192 -15.50 -6.07 -5.63
N ARG A 193 -15.11 -7.24 -6.14
CA ARG A 193 -15.18 -8.51 -5.41
C ARG A 193 -14.19 -8.56 -4.24
N THR A 194 -12.98 -8.04 -4.44
CA THR A 194 -11.97 -7.93 -3.38
C THR A 194 -12.44 -6.98 -2.28
N CYS A 195 -12.87 -5.77 -2.63
CA CYS A 195 -13.40 -4.79 -1.66
C CYS A 195 -14.60 -5.35 -0.89
N PHE A 196 -15.53 -6.03 -1.58
CA PHE A 196 -16.66 -6.69 -0.93
C PHE A 196 -16.21 -7.74 0.08
N ALA A 197 -15.31 -8.65 -0.32
CA ALA A 197 -14.81 -9.69 0.57
C ALA A 197 -14.03 -9.12 1.75
N THR A 198 -13.25 -8.06 1.55
CA THR A 198 -12.57 -7.36 2.65
C THR A 198 -13.57 -6.69 3.59
N LEU A 199 -14.64 -6.10 3.08
CA LEU A 199 -15.70 -5.53 3.90
C LEU A 199 -16.40 -6.60 4.76
N GLU A 200 -16.67 -7.77 4.19
CA GLU A 200 -17.23 -8.90 4.95
C GLU A 200 -16.25 -9.43 6.01
N MET A 201 -14.95 -9.43 5.72
CA MET A 201 -13.92 -9.72 6.72
C MET A 201 -13.94 -8.71 7.86
N ILE A 202 -13.96 -7.41 7.55
CA ILE A 202 -14.02 -6.31 8.54
C ILE A 202 -15.21 -6.50 9.48
N LYS A 203 -16.40 -6.81 8.94
CA LYS A 203 -17.61 -7.07 9.74
C LYS A 203 -17.47 -8.35 10.59
N LYS A 204 -17.00 -9.45 10.01
CA LYS A 204 -16.91 -10.75 10.68
C LYS A 204 -15.87 -10.76 11.79
N GLU A 205 -14.77 -10.04 11.62
CA GLU A 205 -13.69 -9.93 12.60
C GLU A 205 -13.93 -8.82 13.63
N GLY A 206 -15.02 -8.04 13.47
CA GLY A 206 -15.38 -6.98 14.41
C GLY A 206 -14.32 -5.87 14.49
N VAL A 207 -13.79 -5.47 13.34
CA VAL A 207 -12.74 -4.46 13.25
C VAL A 207 -13.28 -3.10 13.73
N ASN A 208 -12.55 -2.45 14.64
CA ASN A 208 -12.90 -1.15 15.20
C ASN A 208 -12.23 0.00 14.44
N VAL A 209 -11.01 -0.20 13.96
CA VAL A 209 -10.22 0.81 13.27
C VAL A 209 -9.56 0.20 12.03
N THR A 210 -9.65 0.87 10.88
CA THR A 210 -8.88 0.51 9.68
C THR A 210 -7.88 1.59 9.31
N MET A 211 -6.72 1.15 8.83
CA MET A 211 -5.63 1.99 8.38
C MET A 211 -5.18 1.54 7.00
N ASP A 212 -5.44 2.35 5.98
CA ASP A 212 -5.04 2.10 4.59
C ASP A 212 -3.80 2.95 4.25
N LEU A 213 -2.69 2.29 3.91
CA LEU A 213 -1.38 2.92 3.71
C LEU A 213 -1.16 3.20 2.22
N HIS A 214 -1.16 4.49 1.84
CA HIS A 214 -1.00 4.99 0.48
C HIS A 214 0.18 5.94 0.35
N GLU A 215 0.61 6.13 -0.89
CA GLU A 215 1.58 7.13 -1.26
C GLU A 215 1.02 8.08 -2.31
N ALA A 216 1.52 9.31 -2.34
CA ALA A 216 1.00 10.35 -3.21
C ALA A 216 2.09 11.06 -4.01
N GLU A 217 1.64 11.71 -5.08
CA GLU A 217 2.43 12.61 -5.90
C GLU A 217 2.67 13.91 -5.11
N LEU A 218 3.88 14.47 -5.16
CA LEU A 218 4.12 15.78 -4.53
C LEU A 218 3.36 16.91 -5.24
N GLU A 219 2.94 16.69 -6.48
CA GLU A 219 2.02 17.50 -7.27
C GLU A 219 0.55 17.46 -6.79
N TYR A 220 0.20 16.62 -5.81
CA TYR A 220 -1.17 16.42 -5.33
C TYR A 220 -1.41 17.02 -3.93
N PRO A 221 -2.54 17.73 -3.68
CA PRO A 221 -2.78 18.41 -2.40
C PRO A 221 -3.07 17.50 -1.21
N VAL A 222 -3.53 16.27 -1.43
CA VAL A 222 -3.78 15.32 -0.34
C VAL A 222 -2.53 14.46 -0.22
N GLU A 223 -1.54 15.02 0.46
CA GLU A 223 -0.19 14.49 0.57
C GLU A 223 0.32 14.72 2.00
N ASN A 224 1.13 13.81 2.53
CA ASN A 224 1.60 13.85 3.91
C ASN A 224 0.45 14.14 4.88
N THR A 225 -0.60 13.34 4.82
CA THR A 225 -1.84 13.62 5.55
C THR A 225 -2.55 12.35 6.00
N ILE A 226 -3.38 12.48 7.02
CA ILE A 226 -4.33 11.46 7.46
C ILE A 226 -5.71 11.84 6.91
N VAL A 227 -6.24 11.07 5.97
CA VAL A 227 -7.62 11.23 5.51
C VAL A 227 -8.54 10.42 6.41
N SER A 228 -9.46 11.10 7.09
CA SER A 228 -10.27 10.49 8.14
C SER A 228 -11.76 10.48 7.82
N HIS A 229 -12.39 9.34 8.02
CA HIS A 229 -13.85 9.26 8.12
C HIS A 229 -14.36 10.15 9.26
N GLN A 230 -15.55 10.75 9.14
CA GLN A 230 -16.07 11.67 10.17
C GLN A 230 -16.19 11.07 11.58
N LYS A 231 -16.17 9.74 11.72
CA LYS A 231 -16.19 9.02 13.00
C LYS A 231 -14.87 9.15 13.80
N GLY A 232 -13.76 9.51 13.14
CA GLY A 232 -12.41 9.49 13.72
C GLY A 232 -11.66 10.82 13.66
N LEU A 233 -12.38 11.94 13.53
CA LEU A 233 -11.75 13.24 13.30
C LEU A 233 -10.92 13.72 14.49
N ASP A 234 -11.41 13.46 15.70
CA ASP A 234 -10.73 13.77 16.94
C ASP A 234 -9.41 12.99 17.09
N VAL A 235 -9.46 11.68 16.82
CA VAL A 235 -8.27 10.81 16.81
C VAL A 235 -7.28 11.28 15.75
N ALA A 236 -7.71 11.44 14.49
CA ALA A 236 -6.80 11.85 13.41
C ALA A 236 -6.18 13.24 13.65
N ALA A 237 -6.97 14.21 14.13
CA ALA A 237 -6.46 15.55 14.42
C ALA A 237 -5.41 15.54 15.54
N MET A 238 -5.67 14.80 16.63
CA MET A 238 -4.71 14.69 17.72
C MET A 238 -3.44 13.94 17.29
N THR A 239 -3.58 12.86 16.52
CA THR A 239 -2.43 12.13 15.93
C THR A 239 -1.57 13.05 15.07
N SER A 240 -2.19 13.77 14.13
CA SER A 240 -1.49 14.72 13.24
C SER A 240 -0.73 15.80 14.04
N MET A 241 -1.38 16.37 15.06
CA MET A 241 -0.77 17.38 15.93
C MET A 241 0.44 16.84 16.71
N VAL A 242 0.32 15.65 17.30
CA VAL A 242 1.41 15.03 18.07
C VAL A 242 2.61 14.74 17.17
N LEU A 243 2.39 14.08 16.02
CA LEU A 243 3.46 13.73 15.09
C LEU A 243 4.17 14.96 14.53
N THR A 244 3.40 15.97 14.12
CA THR A 244 3.95 17.23 13.60
C THR A 244 4.77 17.98 14.65
N SER A 245 4.35 17.95 15.92
CA SER A 245 5.04 18.69 16.97
C SER A 245 6.24 17.96 17.58
N GLN A 246 6.27 16.63 17.52
CA GLN A 246 7.24 15.83 18.29
C GLN A 246 8.12 14.90 17.47
N THR A 247 7.75 14.57 16.23
CA THR A 247 8.40 13.48 15.49
C THR A 247 8.84 13.87 14.09
N TYR A 248 7.98 14.52 13.31
CA TYR A 248 8.26 14.76 11.89
C TYR A 248 8.88 16.11 11.61
N ASP A 249 9.90 16.08 10.76
CA ASP A 249 10.54 17.25 10.16
C ASP A 249 9.63 17.93 9.14
N VAL A 250 8.88 17.13 8.36
CA VAL A 250 7.80 17.60 7.50
C VAL A 250 6.45 17.29 8.16
N PRO A 251 5.61 18.31 8.45
CA PRO A 251 4.31 18.13 9.08
C PRO A 251 3.47 17.04 8.41
N ILE A 252 2.61 16.40 9.20
CA ILE A 252 1.56 15.54 8.68
C ILE A 252 0.20 16.22 8.93
N GLY A 253 -0.55 16.44 7.88
CA GLY A 253 -1.88 17.07 7.93
C GLY A 253 -2.99 16.11 8.38
N MET A 254 -4.21 16.63 8.37
CA MET A 254 -5.43 15.84 8.45
C MET A 254 -6.44 16.40 7.46
N GLU A 255 -7.06 15.50 6.69
CA GLU A 255 -8.09 15.83 5.72
C GLU A 255 -9.38 15.07 6.00
N PHE A 256 -10.51 15.69 5.65
CA PHE A 256 -11.81 15.05 5.78
C PHE A 256 -12.08 14.13 4.58
N SER A 257 -12.53 12.91 4.86
CA SER A 257 -13.15 12.03 3.86
C SER A 257 -14.37 12.71 3.25
N PRO A 258 -14.35 13.14 1.97
CA PRO A 258 -15.45 13.90 1.40
C PRO A 258 -16.70 13.04 1.25
N LYS A 259 -17.86 13.51 1.75
CA LYS A 259 -19.11 12.73 1.74
C LYS A 259 -19.63 12.39 0.34
N ALA A 260 -19.31 13.22 -0.65
CA ALA A 260 -19.78 13.06 -2.02
C ALA A 260 -18.79 12.29 -2.93
N LEU A 261 -17.60 11.95 -2.42
CA LEU A 261 -16.57 11.23 -3.18
C LEU A 261 -16.59 9.76 -2.76
N HIS A 262 -17.22 8.94 -3.60
CA HIS A 262 -17.45 7.53 -3.33
C HIS A 262 -16.35 6.63 -3.90
N GLY A 263 -16.30 5.38 -3.42
CA GLY A 263 -15.33 4.37 -3.87
C GLY A 263 -14.05 4.25 -3.05
N LEU A 264 -13.87 5.11 -2.04
CA LEU A 264 -12.66 5.20 -1.23
C LEU A 264 -12.77 4.36 0.05
N SER A 265 -11.67 3.75 0.50
CA SER A 265 -11.64 2.93 1.73
C SER A 265 -12.09 3.74 2.95
N HIS A 266 -11.48 4.90 3.19
CA HIS A 266 -11.80 5.83 4.29
C HIS A 266 -13.22 6.45 4.22
N ARG A 267 -13.94 6.29 3.11
CA ARG A 267 -15.34 6.72 2.98
C ARG A 267 -16.28 5.56 3.25
N GLU A 268 -16.14 4.51 2.44
CA GLU A 268 -17.13 3.46 2.28
C GLU A 268 -17.05 2.41 3.40
N ILE A 269 -15.86 2.11 3.93
CA ILE A 269 -15.72 1.24 5.11
C ILE A 269 -16.40 1.90 6.30
N GLY A 270 -16.15 3.20 6.50
CA GLY A 270 -16.73 3.95 7.61
C GLY A 270 -18.25 4.12 7.52
N ASP A 271 -18.83 4.12 6.31
CA ASP A 271 -20.28 4.12 6.10
C ASP A 271 -20.92 2.74 6.25
N ALA A 272 -20.28 1.70 5.74
CA ALA A 272 -20.86 0.37 5.65
C ALA A 272 -20.58 -0.53 6.86
N THR A 273 -19.77 -0.07 7.82
CA THR A 273 -19.39 -0.83 9.01
C THR A 273 -19.34 0.06 10.25
N ASP A 274 -19.17 -0.55 11.43
CA ASP A 274 -18.95 0.17 12.68
C ASP A 274 -17.51 0.69 12.83
N ALA A 275 -16.59 0.24 11.97
CA ALA A 275 -15.20 0.66 12.01
C ALA A 275 -15.03 2.16 11.74
N VAL A 276 -14.06 2.76 12.41
CA VAL A 276 -13.50 4.06 12.01
C VAL A 276 -12.42 3.80 10.97
N SER A 277 -12.49 4.51 9.84
CA SER A 277 -11.60 4.25 8.71
C SER A 277 -10.69 5.44 8.42
N TYR A 278 -9.41 5.16 8.27
CA TYR A 278 -8.35 6.11 7.99
C TYR A 278 -7.55 5.66 6.77
N LEU A 279 -7.05 6.64 6.04
CA LEU A 279 -6.03 6.48 5.00
C LEU A 279 -4.88 7.44 5.33
N THR A 280 -3.64 7.02 5.11
CA THR A 280 -2.50 7.95 5.11
C THR A 280 -1.85 8.05 3.78
N GLU A 281 -1.46 9.26 3.42
CA GLU A 281 -0.63 9.57 2.27
C GLU A 281 0.77 9.97 2.73
N VAL A 282 1.78 9.46 2.04
CA VAL A 282 3.19 9.84 2.20
C VAL A 282 3.81 10.09 0.83
N ALA A 283 4.69 11.08 0.76
CA ALA A 283 5.18 11.58 -0.53
C ALA A 283 6.05 10.58 -1.28
N GLU A 284 5.72 10.32 -2.54
CA GLU A 284 6.43 9.46 -3.47
C GLU A 284 6.76 10.19 -4.79
N PRO A 285 8.01 10.69 -4.93
CA PRO A 285 8.47 11.38 -6.13
C PRO A 285 8.40 10.57 -7.44
N MET A 286 8.27 9.24 -7.35
CA MET A 286 8.12 8.38 -8.52
C MET A 286 6.70 8.43 -9.10
N LEU A 287 5.69 8.89 -8.37
CA LEU A 287 4.35 9.05 -8.92
C LEU A 287 4.22 10.35 -9.74
N ASP A 288 4.98 11.40 -9.38
CA ASP A 288 4.92 12.72 -10.03
C ASP A 288 5.10 12.64 -11.55
N ARG A 289 4.31 13.41 -12.29
CA ARG A 289 4.27 13.42 -13.76
C ARG A 289 5.47 14.11 -14.38
N ILE A 290 6.05 15.05 -13.64
CA ILE A 290 7.21 15.84 -14.06
C ILE A 290 8.55 15.15 -13.81
N ARG A 291 8.55 13.97 -13.16
CA ARG A 291 9.77 13.24 -12.79
C ARG A 291 10.63 12.86 -14.00
N GLY A 292 11.88 12.55 -13.74
CA GLY A 292 12.85 12.08 -14.73
C GLY A 292 12.73 10.58 -15.02
N ILE A 293 13.86 9.88 -14.91
CA ILE A 293 13.92 8.44 -15.20
C ILE A 293 13.10 7.70 -14.15
N THR A 294 12.24 6.80 -14.60
CA THR A 294 11.43 5.97 -13.72
C THR A 294 12.16 4.65 -13.49
N ASP A 295 12.97 4.59 -12.43
CA ASP A 295 13.77 3.41 -12.06
C ASP A 295 13.78 3.16 -10.55
N GLU A 296 14.47 2.10 -10.13
CA GLU A 296 14.60 1.74 -8.72
C GLU A 296 15.40 2.79 -7.91
N GLU A 297 16.28 3.57 -8.55
CA GLU A 297 17.03 4.61 -7.83
C GLU A 297 16.09 5.72 -7.40
N LEU A 298 15.26 6.23 -8.32
CA LEU A 298 14.22 7.22 -7.98
C LEU A 298 13.26 6.67 -6.93
N LEU A 299 12.81 5.42 -7.08
CA LEU A 299 11.91 4.80 -6.11
C LEU A 299 12.54 4.81 -4.71
N MET A 300 13.77 4.34 -4.57
CA MET A 300 14.38 4.12 -3.25
C MET A 300 14.93 5.40 -2.64
N SER A 301 15.48 6.31 -3.45
CA SER A 301 16.06 7.57 -2.97
C SER A 301 15.02 8.68 -2.83
N GLY A 302 13.95 8.64 -3.63
CA GLY A 302 12.99 9.73 -3.75
C GLY A 302 13.64 11.03 -4.26
N LYS A 303 14.74 10.94 -5.00
CA LYS A 303 15.47 12.13 -5.50
C LYS A 303 15.21 12.30 -6.98
N ASP A 304 14.47 13.35 -7.32
CA ASP A 304 14.30 13.75 -8.71
C ASP A 304 14.59 15.23 -8.92
N ARG A 305 15.43 15.52 -9.91
CA ARG A 305 15.85 16.89 -10.24
C ARG A 305 14.72 17.76 -10.77
N PHE A 306 13.76 17.18 -11.48
CA PHE A 306 12.64 17.91 -12.07
C PHE A 306 11.58 18.19 -11.03
N VAL A 307 11.28 17.22 -10.15
CA VAL A 307 10.41 17.44 -8.97
C VAL A 307 11.02 18.50 -8.06
N MET A 308 12.31 18.41 -7.73
CA MET A 308 13.01 19.48 -6.98
C MET A 308 12.96 20.84 -7.69
N GLN A 309 13.10 20.86 -9.01
CA GLN A 309 13.01 22.10 -9.77
C GLN A 309 11.61 22.70 -9.70
N ALA A 310 10.55 21.89 -9.78
CA ALA A 310 9.17 22.31 -9.64
C ALA A 310 8.88 22.90 -8.25
N GLY A 311 9.46 22.33 -7.19
CA GLY A 311 9.43 22.87 -5.83
C GLY A 311 10.10 24.24 -5.69
N ARG A 312 11.10 24.55 -6.54
CA ARG A 312 11.85 25.81 -6.55
C ARG A 312 11.22 26.91 -7.40
N VAL A 313 10.24 26.59 -8.26
CA VAL A 313 9.59 27.59 -9.10
C VAL A 313 8.78 28.52 -8.20
N HIS A 314 9.30 29.70 -7.90
CA HIS A 314 8.57 30.67 -7.09
C HIS A 314 7.36 31.21 -7.86
N GLN A 315 6.14 30.85 -7.43
CA GLN A 315 4.89 31.39 -7.99
C GLN A 315 4.31 32.54 -7.16
N GLY A 316 5.15 33.17 -6.34
CA GLY A 316 4.76 34.26 -5.43
C GLY A 316 4.67 33.81 -3.97
N PRO A 317 4.36 34.75 -3.06
CA PRO A 317 4.31 34.49 -1.62
C PRO A 317 3.22 33.49 -1.19
N GLU A 318 2.21 33.26 -2.03
CA GLU A 318 1.12 32.30 -1.77
C GLU A 318 1.49 30.85 -2.11
N HIS A 319 2.60 30.64 -2.83
CA HIS A 319 3.06 29.32 -3.28
C HIS A 319 4.53 29.10 -2.90
N PRO A 320 4.83 28.94 -1.60
CA PRO A 320 6.20 28.78 -1.12
C PRO A 320 6.88 27.49 -1.61
N MET A 321 6.10 26.51 -2.07
CA MET A 321 6.55 25.21 -2.61
C MET A 321 6.41 25.12 -4.14
N GLY A 322 6.21 26.26 -4.80
CA GLY A 322 6.07 26.34 -6.25
C GLY A 322 4.91 25.53 -6.80
N LEU A 323 5.20 24.51 -7.60
CA LEU A 323 4.21 23.62 -8.21
C LEU A 323 3.84 22.40 -7.33
N LEU A 324 4.44 22.28 -6.15
CA LEU A 324 4.24 21.14 -5.26
C LEU A 324 3.39 21.51 -4.03
N TYR A 325 2.83 20.48 -3.40
CA TYR A 325 2.09 20.55 -2.14
C TYR A 325 2.87 19.97 -0.96
N SER A 326 4.00 19.32 -1.22
CA SER A 326 4.93 18.81 -0.21
C SER A 326 6.35 19.27 -0.51
N PRO A 327 7.16 19.61 0.51
CA PRO A 327 8.54 20.03 0.29
C PRO A 327 9.40 18.86 -0.19
N ILE A 328 10.41 19.19 -1.00
CA ILE A 328 11.48 18.27 -1.40
C ILE A 328 12.80 19.04 -1.48
N ASP A 329 13.86 18.42 -0.98
CA ASP A 329 15.23 18.94 -1.01
C ASP A 329 16.18 17.93 -1.67
N GLU A 330 17.49 18.18 -1.63
CA GLU A 330 18.53 17.28 -2.15
C GLU A 330 18.61 15.90 -1.47
N ASN A 331 17.96 15.73 -0.31
CA ASN A 331 17.83 14.46 0.39
C ASN A 331 16.65 13.64 -0.13
N GLY A 332 15.71 14.27 -0.86
CA GLY A 332 14.57 13.60 -1.47
C GLY A 332 13.59 13.05 -0.45
N TRP A 333 12.86 12.01 -0.86
CA TRP A 333 11.97 11.22 0.01
C TRP A 333 12.40 9.74 0.05
N PRO A 334 13.48 9.39 0.79
CA PRO A 334 13.99 8.04 0.83
C PRO A 334 12.95 7.04 1.33
N ALA A 335 12.92 5.84 0.76
CA ALA A 335 11.95 4.79 1.12
C ALA A 335 11.87 4.54 2.63
N ASP A 336 13.01 4.43 3.34
CA ASP A 336 13.03 4.20 4.79
C ASP A 336 12.31 5.32 5.57
N LYS A 337 12.42 6.58 5.14
CA LYS A 337 11.67 7.70 5.74
C LYS A 337 10.17 7.52 5.50
N ARG A 338 9.77 7.14 4.29
CA ARG A 338 8.36 6.95 3.93
C ARG A 338 7.73 5.79 4.73
N ILE A 339 8.43 4.65 4.82
CA ILE A 339 8.06 3.50 5.67
C ILE A 339 7.93 3.93 7.13
N ALA A 340 8.92 4.65 7.66
CA ALA A 340 8.92 5.14 9.04
C ALA A 340 7.71 6.03 9.34
N ARG A 341 7.28 6.87 8.38
CA ARG A 341 6.09 7.70 8.51
C ARG A 341 4.82 6.85 8.63
N HIS A 342 4.61 5.85 7.77
CA HIS A 342 3.43 4.98 7.88
C HIS A 342 3.38 4.20 9.20
N VAL A 343 4.48 3.54 9.58
CA VAL A 343 4.54 2.72 10.80
C VAL A 343 4.29 3.60 12.03
N THR A 344 4.96 4.74 12.11
CA THR A 344 4.85 5.66 13.25
C THR A 344 3.48 6.32 13.31
N THR A 345 2.90 6.71 12.17
CA THR A 345 1.55 7.30 12.13
C THR A 345 0.52 6.30 12.62
N THR A 346 0.60 5.05 12.16
CA THR A 346 -0.29 3.97 12.61
C THR A 346 -0.18 3.75 14.12
N MET A 347 1.04 3.62 14.65
CA MET A 347 1.25 3.42 16.09
C MET A 347 0.77 4.61 16.93
N GLN A 348 1.00 5.84 16.47
CA GLN A 348 0.50 7.03 17.17
C GLN A 348 -1.03 7.11 17.12
N LEU A 349 -1.65 6.71 16.00
CA LEU A 349 -3.10 6.62 15.88
C LEU A 349 -3.67 5.58 16.83
N VAL A 350 -3.05 4.40 16.96
CA VAL A 350 -3.45 3.38 17.96
C VAL A 350 -3.39 3.97 19.37
N GLN A 351 -2.30 4.65 19.73
CA GLN A 351 -2.16 5.27 21.05
C GLN A 351 -3.24 6.31 21.33
N VAL A 352 -3.53 7.19 20.36
CA VAL A 352 -4.59 8.19 20.51
C VAL A 352 -5.96 7.52 20.60
N ASN A 353 -6.23 6.51 19.77
CA ASN A 353 -7.46 5.73 19.83
C ASN A 353 -7.66 5.09 21.21
N ASN A 354 -6.61 4.54 21.81
CA ASN A 354 -6.69 3.96 23.17
C ASN A 354 -7.02 5.01 24.24
N MET A 355 -6.60 6.27 24.06
CA MET A 355 -6.95 7.37 24.99
C MET A 355 -8.40 7.81 24.83
N VAL A 356 -8.90 7.89 23.59
CA VAL A 356 -10.26 8.36 23.28
C VAL A 356 -11.30 7.25 23.49
N HIS A 357 -10.94 6.01 23.20
CA HIS A 357 -11.79 4.80 23.29
C HIS A 357 -11.12 3.71 24.16
N PRO A 358 -11.02 3.88 25.49
CA PRO A 358 -10.34 2.92 26.37
C PRO A 358 -10.91 1.50 26.32
N GLU A 359 -12.19 1.35 25.99
CA GLU A 359 -12.87 0.07 25.81
C GLU A 359 -12.39 -0.69 24.56
N GLN A 360 -11.82 0.01 23.58
CA GLN A 360 -11.26 -0.53 22.34
C GLN A 360 -9.73 -0.57 22.37
N THR A 361 -9.12 -0.54 23.56
CA THR A 361 -7.65 -0.53 23.69
C THR A 361 -7.01 -1.70 22.93
N VAL A 362 -5.99 -1.39 22.12
CA VAL A 362 -5.10 -2.36 21.49
C VAL A 362 -3.64 -2.04 21.85
N GLU A 363 -2.90 -3.03 22.33
CA GLU A 363 -1.49 -2.89 22.68
C GLU A 363 -0.64 -3.75 21.74
N ILE A 364 0.16 -3.08 20.92
CA ILE A 364 1.07 -3.69 19.95
C ILE A 364 2.49 -3.36 20.37
N THR A 365 3.32 -4.38 20.52
CA THR A 365 4.73 -4.27 20.92
C THR A 365 5.64 -4.83 19.82
N ASN A 366 6.95 -4.60 19.97
CA ASN A 366 8.02 -4.99 19.02
C ASN A 366 7.95 -4.29 17.64
N ILE A 367 7.16 -3.24 17.49
CA ILE A 367 7.18 -2.39 16.29
C ILE A 367 8.32 -1.38 16.43
N PRO A 368 9.19 -1.23 15.41
CA PRO A 368 10.28 -0.27 15.47
C PRO A 368 9.79 1.16 15.53
N SER A 369 10.51 2.00 16.26
CA SER A 369 10.26 3.43 16.32
C SER A 369 10.68 4.15 15.03
N TYR A 370 10.19 5.39 14.83
CA TYR A 370 10.62 6.26 13.73
C TYR A 370 12.15 6.33 13.64
N GLN A 371 12.81 6.62 14.76
CA GLN A 371 14.26 6.78 14.80
C GLN A 371 15.00 5.49 14.42
N GLU A 372 14.53 4.34 14.90
CA GLU A 372 15.14 3.05 14.57
C GLU A 372 15.02 2.72 13.07
N LEU A 373 13.88 3.04 12.44
CA LEU A 373 13.70 2.84 10.99
C LEU A 373 14.60 3.78 10.18
N ILE A 374 14.76 5.04 10.60
CA ILE A 374 15.67 5.99 9.94
C ILE A 374 17.13 5.56 10.07
N GLU A 375 17.54 5.08 11.25
CA GLU A 375 18.95 4.74 11.53
C GLU A 375 19.38 3.40 10.96
N LYS A 376 18.50 2.38 11.05
CA LYS A 376 18.84 1.00 10.70
C LYS A 376 18.31 0.58 9.33
N GLY A 377 17.34 1.31 8.78
CA GLY A 377 16.60 0.95 7.57
C GLY A 377 15.57 -0.15 7.84
N ALA A 378 14.53 -0.22 7.00
CA ALA A 378 13.42 -1.16 7.18
C ALA A 378 13.88 -2.63 7.10
N GLY A 379 14.88 -2.92 6.27
CA GLY A 379 15.36 -4.29 6.07
C GLY A 379 16.05 -4.93 7.27
N HIS A 380 16.46 -4.14 8.27
CA HIS A 380 16.94 -4.66 9.55
C HIS A 380 15.86 -5.44 10.32
N PHE A 381 14.58 -5.12 10.07
CA PHE A 381 13.43 -5.70 10.77
C PHE A 381 12.80 -6.89 10.02
N PHE A 382 13.49 -7.42 9.00
CA PHE A 382 13.07 -8.62 8.28
C PHE A 382 14.04 -9.78 8.52
N GLN A 383 13.48 -10.92 8.89
CA GLN A 383 14.23 -12.17 9.08
C GLN A 383 14.49 -12.85 7.73
N ASN A 384 15.57 -13.62 7.63
CA ASN A 384 15.91 -14.34 6.41
C ASN A 384 14.93 -15.52 6.17
N PRO A 385 14.11 -15.51 5.10
CA PRO A 385 13.20 -16.61 4.80
C PRO A 385 13.92 -17.89 4.37
N ALA A 386 15.19 -17.82 3.98
CA ALA A 386 16.01 -18.98 3.64
C ALA A 386 16.64 -19.66 4.86
N ASP A 387 16.54 -19.07 6.06
CA ASP A 387 17.00 -19.70 7.30
C ASP A 387 16.06 -20.87 7.67
N PRO A 388 16.57 -22.11 7.80
CA PRO A 388 15.76 -23.26 8.20
C PRO A 388 15.00 -23.07 9.52
N ALA A 389 15.50 -22.25 10.44
CA ALA A 389 14.81 -21.93 11.70
C ALA A 389 13.49 -21.17 11.49
N ASN A 390 13.34 -20.49 10.35
CA ASN A 390 12.15 -19.70 10.01
C ASN A 390 11.14 -20.47 9.17
N ALA A 391 11.47 -21.67 8.67
CA ALA A 391 10.71 -22.36 7.62
C ALA A 391 9.20 -22.53 7.90
N GLN A 392 8.80 -22.69 9.17
CA GLN A 392 7.39 -22.85 9.56
C GLN A 392 6.62 -21.53 9.63
N ARG A 393 7.31 -20.39 9.60
CA ARG A 393 6.76 -19.03 9.63
C ARG A 393 6.90 -18.30 8.30
N VAL A 394 7.39 -18.97 7.26
CA VAL A 394 7.49 -18.38 5.93
C VAL A 394 6.15 -18.50 5.22
N HIS A 395 5.57 -17.36 4.87
CA HIS A 395 4.38 -17.26 4.04
C HIS A 395 4.73 -16.58 2.72
N TYR A 396 3.95 -16.87 1.68
CA TYR A 396 4.16 -16.34 0.34
C TYR A 396 2.89 -15.67 -0.18
N ASP A 397 3.11 -14.54 -0.86
CA ASP A 397 2.09 -13.76 -1.59
C ASP A 397 2.12 -13.98 -3.11
#